data_AF-A0A2D9RJP0-F1
#
_entry.id   AF-A0A2D9RJP0-F1
#
_cell.length_a   1.000
_cell.length_b   1.000
_cell.length_c   1.000
_cell.angle_alpha   90.00
_cell.angle_beta   90.00
_cell.angle_gamma   90.00
#
_symmetry.space_group_name_H-M   'P 1'
#
loop_
_entity.id
_entity.type
_entity.pdbx_description
1 polymer ?
#
loop_
_entity_poly.entity_id
_entity_poly.type
_entity_poly.pdbx_seq_one_letter_code
_entity_poly.pdbx_strand_id
1 'polypeptide(L)'
;MANRNSAILSALMIGLSACQSPGQQTEIGSPPVELNEEGCPAVEGYRRDTLEKFLEHQSKARDINWKERAEAGVSGASLPPGAEDADYRLIVNAGGRKKVTYWKDDANANWQMAGSNPFETLSFTPTPPPPPPPPPPPGTPQEEVDAFWAEQERLAELRRNPPPPPTHIYDVLPEFSSQLDGLFFDRCVDAGPNFAPGYFATGEWSDNHEDWDIYVCPPDGSFWIGEIVKPGAAQRPVSTGCRSNKFALSDLLVRAGYVDPEDVTYKESLPFEEVPKR
;
A
#
# COMPACT_ATOMS: atom_id res chain seq x y z
N MET A 1 -15.10 -77.52 -15.19
CA MET A 1 -14.20 -77.82 -16.34
C MET A 1 -13.62 -76.51 -16.84
N ALA A 2 -12.29 -76.44 -16.95
CA ALA A 2 -11.43 -75.49 -17.70
C ALA A 2 -11.85 -74.00 -17.73
N ASN A 3 -11.19 -73.04 -17.06
CA ASN A 3 -9.78 -72.64 -17.04
C ASN A 3 -9.19 -72.23 -18.41
N ARG A 4 -9.00 -70.92 -18.62
CA ARG A 4 -8.07 -70.24 -19.56
C ARG A 4 -8.11 -68.73 -19.26
N ASN A 5 -7.21 -68.20 -18.43
CA ASN A 5 -5.92 -67.61 -18.79
C ASN A 5 -5.95 -66.71 -20.03
N SER A 6 -5.82 -65.40 -19.82
CA SER A 6 -4.74 -64.59 -20.43
C SER A 6 -4.66 -63.22 -19.76
N ALA A 7 -3.63 -63.05 -18.95
CA ALA A 7 -3.04 -61.77 -18.62
C ALA A 7 -2.14 -61.34 -19.79
N ILE A 8 -2.18 -60.06 -20.18
CA ILE A 8 -1.08 -59.43 -20.90
C ILE A 8 -0.66 -58.18 -20.14
N LEU A 9 0.63 -58.20 -19.83
CA LEU A 9 1.48 -57.24 -19.17
C LEU A 9 1.84 -56.06 -20.08
N SER A 10 2.31 -54.98 -19.45
CA SER A 10 3.28 -54.00 -19.95
C SER A 10 2.78 -52.84 -20.81
N ALA A 11 2.81 -51.64 -20.23
CA ALA A 11 3.79 -50.62 -20.62
C ALA A 11 3.92 -49.54 -19.54
N LEU A 12 5.01 -49.63 -18.80
CA LEU A 12 5.60 -48.60 -17.98
C LEU A 12 6.07 -47.45 -18.90
N MET A 13 5.57 -46.23 -18.72
CA MET A 13 6.19 -45.03 -19.29
C MET A 13 6.68 -44.15 -18.15
N ILE A 14 7.97 -44.32 -17.87
CA ILE A 14 8.81 -43.35 -17.16
C ILE A 14 9.06 -42.21 -18.14
N GLY A 15 8.55 -41.02 -17.80
CA GLY A 15 8.70 -39.79 -18.59
C GLY A 15 9.37 -38.69 -17.78
N LEU A 16 10.70 -38.80 -17.69
CA LEU A 16 11.71 -37.73 -17.60
C LEU A 16 11.40 -36.46 -16.78
N SER A 17 12.13 -36.37 -15.67
CA SER A 17 12.54 -35.17 -14.97
C SER A 17 13.00 -34.07 -15.93
N ALA A 18 12.28 -32.95 -15.99
CA ALA A 18 12.81 -31.70 -16.47
C ALA A 18 13.32 -30.90 -15.27
N CYS A 19 14.64 -30.77 -15.15
CA CYS A 19 15.28 -29.78 -14.30
C CYS A 19 14.79 -28.39 -14.73
N GLN A 20 13.92 -27.77 -13.92
CA GLN A 20 13.63 -26.35 -14.05
C GLN A 20 14.81 -25.59 -13.45
N SER A 21 15.52 -24.87 -14.31
CA SER A 21 16.60 -23.96 -13.95
C SER A 21 16.07 -22.84 -13.04
N PRO A 22 16.77 -22.45 -11.97
CA PRO A 22 16.39 -21.28 -11.17
C PRO A 22 16.89 -20.03 -11.91
N GLY A 23 15.99 -19.33 -12.61
CA GLY A 23 16.35 -18.08 -13.27
C GLY A 23 15.47 -17.68 -14.44
N GLN A 24 14.18 -17.51 -14.20
CA GLN A 24 13.35 -16.62 -15.01
C GLN A 24 12.11 -16.26 -14.20
N GLN A 25 12.21 -15.18 -13.43
CA GLN A 25 11.01 -14.47 -12.98
C GLN A 25 10.33 -13.97 -14.25
N THR A 26 9.26 -14.64 -14.63
CA THR A 26 8.29 -14.05 -15.56
C THR A 26 7.73 -12.84 -14.83
N GLU A 27 8.01 -11.65 -15.33
CA GLU A 27 7.24 -10.47 -14.94
C GLU A 27 5.77 -10.82 -15.19
N ILE A 28 5.02 -10.96 -14.10
CA ILE A 28 3.58 -11.19 -14.15
C ILE A 28 2.97 -9.86 -14.58
N GLY A 29 3.01 -9.58 -15.88
CA GLY A 29 2.15 -8.58 -16.49
C GLY A 29 0.72 -9.05 -16.26
N SER A 30 -0.12 -8.16 -15.72
CA SER A 30 -1.56 -8.40 -15.65
C SER A 30 -2.06 -8.82 -17.04
N PRO A 31 -2.97 -9.80 -17.14
CA PRO A 31 -3.54 -10.20 -18.43
C PRO A 31 -4.14 -8.98 -19.13
N PRO A 32 -3.98 -8.85 -20.46
CA PRO A 32 -4.50 -7.70 -21.19
C PRO A 32 -6.04 -7.72 -21.12
N VAL A 33 -6.60 -6.84 -20.30
CA VAL A 33 -8.03 -6.55 -20.31
C VAL A 33 -8.31 -5.73 -21.57
N GLU A 34 -9.20 -6.21 -22.45
CA GLU A 34 -9.69 -5.41 -23.58
C GLU A 34 -10.56 -4.25 -23.05
N LEU A 35 -9.92 -3.11 -22.78
CA LEU A 35 -10.61 -1.87 -22.40
C LEU A 35 -11.16 -1.19 -23.67
N ASN A 36 -12.47 -1.07 -23.81
CA ASN A 36 -13.09 -0.25 -24.87
C ASN A 36 -12.82 1.26 -24.64
N GLU A 37 -13.15 2.12 -25.61
CA GLU A 37 -12.91 3.57 -25.52
C GLU A 37 -13.72 4.26 -24.40
N GLU A 38 -14.79 3.64 -23.91
CA GLU A 38 -15.58 4.04 -22.73
C GLU A 38 -14.91 3.61 -21.40
N GLY A 39 -13.58 3.45 -21.42
CA GLY A 39 -12.83 2.39 -20.72
C GLY A 39 -12.91 2.30 -19.19
N CYS A 40 -13.09 3.40 -18.47
CA CYS A 40 -13.03 3.43 -16.99
C CYS A 40 -14.10 4.37 -16.43
N PRO A 41 -15.29 3.87 -16.05
CA PRO A 41 -16.39 4.73 -15.59
C PRO A 41 -16.10 5.41 -14.25
N ALA A 42 -15.23 4.86 -13.40
CA ALA A 42 -14.91 5.45 -12.10
C ALA A 42 -13.94 6.65 -12.16
N VAL A 43 -13.44 7.03 -13.34
CA VAL A 43 -12.42 8.09 -13.47
C VAL A 43 -12.78 9.11 -14.53
N GLU A 44 -12.89 10.38 -14.13
CA GLU A 44 -13.20 11.46 -15.06
C GLU A 44 -12.02 11.78 -16.00
N GLY A 45 -12.26 11.65 -17.30
CA GLY A 45 -11.29 11.99 -18.34
C GLY A 45 -10.19 10.94 -18.52
N TYR A 46 -10.46 9.67 -18.19
CA TYR A 46 -9.61 8.54 -18.60
C TYR A 46 -9.40 8.54 -20.13
N ARG A 47 -8.18 8.22 -20.54
CA ARG A 47 -7.73 8.22 -21.93
C ARG A 47 -6.82 7.02 -22.17
N ARG A 48 -7.28 6.06 -22.98
CA ARG A 48 -6.53 4.83 -23.29
C ARG A 48 -5.16 5.13 -23.93
N ASP A 49 -5.10 6.12 -24.81
CA ASP A 49 -3.85 6.56 -25.43
C ASP A 49 -2.85 7.13 -24.41
N THR A 50 -3.35 7.73 -23.32
CA THR A 50 -2.50 8.16 -22.20
C THR A 50 -1.90 6.98 -21.46
N LEU A 51 -2.68 5.93 -21.21
CA LEU A 51 -2.20 4.69 -20.58
C LEU A 51 -1.15 3.99 -21.45
N GLU A 52 -1.37 3.88 -22.76
CA GLU A 52 -0.44 3.21 -23.67
C GLU A 52 0.90 3.95 -23.76
N LYS A 53 0.88 5.28 -23.92
CA LYS A 53 2.10 6.12 -23.91
C LYS A 53 2.86 5.99 -22.58
N PHE A 54 2.14 5.84 -21.48
CA PHE A 54 2.71 5.67 -20.16
C PHE A 54 3.46 4.35 -20.02
N LEU A 55 2.82 3.25 -20.39
CA LEU A 55 3.42 1.91 -20.37
C LEU A 55 4.69 1.85 -21.24
N GLU A 56 4.65 2.51 -22.41
CA GLU A 56 5.83 2.63 -23.27
C GLU A 56 6.99 3.36 -22.57
N HIS A 57 6.70 4.49 -21.89
CA HIS A 57 7.73 5.23 -21.17
C HIS A 57 8.29 4.46 -19.97
N GLN A 58 7.44 3.77 -19.21
CA GLN A 58 7.88 2.93 -18.10
C GLN A 58 8.84 1.84 -18.57
N SER A 59 8.56 1.19 -19.70
CA SER A 59 9.44 0.17 -20.28
C SER A 59 10.85 0.69 -20.62
N LYS A 60 10.98 2.02 -20.81
CA LYS A 60 12.23 2.71 -21.12
C LYS A 60 12.96 3.22 -19.87
N ALA A 61 12.27 3.42 -18.75
CA ALA A 61 12.85 3.85 -17.47
C ALA A 61 13.51 2.66 -16.75
N ARG A 62 14.75 2.33 -17.14
CA ARG A 62 15.40 1.05 -16.81
C ARG A 62 16.03 0.88 -15.42
N ASP A 63 15.97 1.84 -14.50
CA ASP A 63 16.82 1.79 -13.29
C ASP A 63 16.13 2.11 -11.96
N ILE A 64 14.83 1.84 -11.81
CA ILE A 64 14.15 2.07 -10.53
C ILE A 64 13.45 0.80 -10.07
N ASN A 65 13.88 0.30 -8.90
CA ASN A 65 13.30 -0.88 -8.25
C ASN A 65 11.97 -0.54 -7.56
N TRP A 66 10.98 -0.17 -8.38
CA TRP A 66 9.66 0.25 -7.93
C TRP A 66 8.94 -0.83 -7.14
N LYS A 67 9.10 -2.08 -7.57
CA LYS A 67 8.51 -3.23 -6.90
C LYS A 67 9.05 -3.39 -5.48
N GLU A 68 10.38 -3.45 -5.30
CA GLU A 68 10.96 -3.57 -3.96
C GLU A 68 10.59 -2.38 -3.06
N ARG A 69 10.48 -1.16 -3.62
CA ARG A 69 10.02 0.00 -2.85
C ARG A 69 8.56 -0.10 -2.43
N ALA A 70 7.68 -0.51 -3.34
CA ALA A 70 6.27 -0.67 -3.04
C ALA A 70 6.07 -1.77 -1.99
N GLU A 71 6.73 -2.91 -2.18
CA GLU A 71 6.76 -4.01 -1.22
C GLU A 71 7.34 -3.56 0.12
N ALA A 72 8.46 -2.84 0.14
CA ALA A 72 9.03 -2.28 1.37
C ALA A 72 8.06 -1.30 2.07
N GLY A 73 7.36 -0.46 1.31
CA GLY A 73 6.44 0.55 1.83
C GLY A 73 5.16 -0.03 2.45
N VAL A 74 4.71 -1.21 1.99
CA VAL A 74 3.56 -1.92 2.58
C VAL A 74 3.97 -3.05 3.53
N SER A 75 5.15 -3.63 3.39
CA SER A 75 5.68 -4.66 4.28
C SER A 75 5.84 -4.16 5.71
N GLY A 76 5.74 -5.07 6.68
CA GLY A 76 5.88 -4.76 8.09
C GLY A 76 4.70 -4.02 8.73
N ALA A 77 3.57 -3.83 8.03
CA ALA A 77 2.32 -3.53 8.75
C ALA A 77 1.90 -4.77 9.51
N SER A 78 1.75 -4.64 10.83
CA SER A 78 0.79 -5.49 11.53
C SER A 78 -0.58 -5.18 10.95
N LEU A 79 -1.25 -6.21 10.44
CA LEU A 79 -2.63 -6.07 9.98
C LEU A 79 -3.54 -5.96 11.20
N PRO A 80 -4.55 -5.10 11.16
CA PRO A 80 -5.59 -5.11 12.18
C PRO A 80 -6.30 -6.49 12.21
N PRO A 81 -6.70 -6.99 13.38
CA PRO A 81 -7.65 -8.08 13.52
C PRO A 81 -8.83 -7.97 12.55
N GLY A 82 -9.13 -9.07 11.86
CA GLY A 82 -10.15 -9.12 10.81
C GLY A 82 -9.65 -8.72 9.42
N ALA A 83 -8.59 -7.91 9.29
CA ALA A 83 -7.99 -7.60 8.00
C ALA A 83 -7.11 -8.73 7.46
N GLU A 84 -6.58 -9.59 8.33
CA GLU A 84 -5.68 -10.70 7.96
C GLU A 84 -6.34 -11.69 7.01
N ASP A 85 -7.58 -12.09 7.34
CA ASP A 85 -8.37 -13.08 6.63
C ASP A 85 -9.38 -12.47 5.64
N ALA A 86 -9.38 -11.14 5.50
CA ALA A 86 -10.35 -10.48 4.63
C ALA A 86 -10.09 -10.79 3.16
N ASP A 87 -11.16 -11.19 2.47
CA ASP A 87 -11.17 -11.48 1.03
C ASP A 87 -10.76 -10.26 0.18
N TYR A 88 -11.16 -9.07 0.63
CA TYR A 88 -10.82 -7.80 0.01
C TYR A 88 -10.09 -6.90 1.00
N ARG A 89 -8.86 -6.53 0.64
CA ARG A 89 -8.02 -5.65 1.45
C ARG A 89 -7.27 -4.64 0.59
N LEU A 90 -7.16 -3.41 1.10
CA LEU A 90 -6.36 -2.34 0.54
C LEU A 90 -5.47 -1.76 1.64
N ILE A 91 -4.15 -1.81 1.46
CA ILE A 91 -3.21 -1.05 2.29
C ILE A 91 -2.77 0.16 1.49
N VAL A 92 -2.73 1.33 2.11
CA VAL A 92 -2.21 2.56 1.52
C VAL A 92 -1.20 3.19 2.47
N ASN A 93 -0.01 3.48 1.95
CA ASN A 93 1.03 4.27 2.58
C ASN A 93 1.17 5.61 1.84
N ALA A 94 0.86 6.71 2.53
CA ALA A 94 0.98 8.08 2.05
C ALA A 94 2.27 8.73 2.54
N GLY A 95 3.16 9.07 1.62
CA GLY A 95 4.36 9.86 1.90
C GLY A 95 5.26 9.27 3.00
N GLY A 96 5.18 7.96 3.25
CA GLY A 96 5.91 7.27 4.32
C GLY A 96 5.44 7.58 5.73
N ARG A 97 4.35 8.33 5.91
CA ARG A 97 3.91 8.86 7.21
C ARG A 97 2.55 8.35 7.64
N LYS A 98 1.64 8.19 6.67
CA LYS A 98 0.33 7.61 6.93
C LYS A 98 0.31 6.21 6.40
N LYS A 99 -0.22 5.29 7.19
CA LYS A 99 -0.55 3.96 6.73
C LYS A 99 -1.99 3.68 7.11
N VAL A 100 -2.82 3.41 6.12
CA VAL A 100 -4.23 3.08 6.29
C VAL A 100 -4.46 1.70 5.68
N THR A 101 -5.10 0.83 6.44
CA THR A 101 -5.54 -0.49 5.99
C THR A 101 -7.05 -0.46 5.95
N TYR A 102 -7.62 -0.86 4.81
CA TYR A 102 -9.03 -1.09 4.60
C TYR A 102 -9.27 -2.56 4.36
N TRP A 103 -10.35 -3.09 4.91
CA TRP A 103 -10.81 -4.45 4.62
C TRP A 103 -12.33 -4.49 4.56
N LYS A 104 -12.90 -5.31 3.68
CA LYS A 104 -14.34 -5.55 3.70
C LYS A 104 -14.69 -6.50 4.83
N ASP A 105 -15.72 -6.12 5.57
CA ASP A 105 -16.38 -6.98 6.54
C ASP A 105 -17.49 -7.78 5.84
N ASP A 106 -17.34 -9.10 5.80
CA ASP A 106 -18.31 -10.00 5.20
C ASP A 106 -19.70 -9.88 5.83
N ALA A 107 -19.80 -9.44 7.10
CA ALA A 107 -21.06 -9.32 7.80
C ALA A 107 -21.88 -8.08 7.37
N ASN A 108 -21.21 -6.98 7.04
CA ASN A 108 -21.85 -5.67 6.86
C ASN A 108 -21.72 -5.10 5.44
N ALA A 109 -20.94 -5.75 4.57
CA ALA A 109 -20.62 -5.32 3.22
C ALA A 109 -19.98 -3.92 3.09
N ASN A 110 -19.70 -3.25 4.21
CA ASN A 110 -19.00 -1.98 4.28
C ASN A 110 -17.50 -2.22 4.48
N TRP A 111 -16.69 -1.25 4.05
CA TRP A 111 -15.29 -1.20 4.42
C TRP A 111 -15.15 -0.88 5.92
N GLN A 112 -14.18 -1.54 6.56
CA GLN A 112 -13.61 -1.09 7.82
C GLN A 112 -12.24 -0.50 7.53
N MET A 113 -11.76 0.38 8.40
CA MET A 113 -10.41 0.91 8.29
C MET A 113 -9.70 1.06 9.63
N ALA A 114 -8.38 1.01 9.57
CA ALA A 114 -7.50 1.36 10.67
C ALA A 114 -6.21 1.96 10.11
N GLY A 115 -5.50 2.74 10.92
CA GLY A 115 -4.25 3.31 10.47
C GLY A 115 -3.45 4.01 11.55
N SER A 116 -2.17 4.24 11.26
CA SER A 116 -1.32 5.13 12.03
C SER A 116 -1.57 6.56 11.55
N ASN A 117 -2.18 7.38 12.42
CA ASN A 117 -2.52 8.78 12.12
C ASN A 117 -3.32 8.97 10.81
N PRO A 118 -4.45 8.27 10.62
CA PRO A 118 -5.18 8.29 9.34
C PRO A 118 -5.58 9.71 8.90
N PHE A 119 -5.87 10.58 9.88
CA PHE A 119 -6.32 11.96 9.66
C PHE A 119 -5.21 13.03 9.73
N GLU A 120 -3.94 12.67 9.96
CA GLU A 120 -2.86 13.68 10.11
C GLU A 120 -2.71 14.52 8.84
N THR A 121 -2.61 15.83 8.92
CA THR A 121 -2.31 16.62 7.71
C THR A 121 -0.85 16.38 7.32
N LEU A 122 -0.58 16.00 6.06
CA LEU A 122 0.78 15.79 5.57
C LEU A 122 1.55 17.12 5.56
N SER A 123 2.32 17.40 6.62
CA SER A 123 3.16 18.61 6.74
C SER A 123 4.62 18.30 6.42
N PHE A 124 5.24 19.07 5.53
CA PHE A 124 6.63 18.83 5.11
C PHE A 124 7.68 19.37 6.08
N THR A 125 7.30 20.04 7.17
CA THR A 125 8.26 20.59 8.13
C THR A 125 8.74 19.50 9.10
N PRO A 126 10.04 19.17 9.14
CA PRO A 126 10.56 18.30 10.18
C PRO A 126 10.37 18.96 11.54
N THR A 127 9.84 18.20 12.51
CA THR A 127 9.74 18.68 13.88
C THR A 127 11.15 18.92 14.42
N PRO A 128 11.48 20.11 14.96
CA PRO A 128 12.80 20.36 15.51
C PRO A 128 13.10 19.36 16.64
N PRO A 129 14.38 18.95 16.82
CA PRO A 129 14.74 18.04 17.90
C PRO A 129 14.36 18.66 19.25
N PRO A 130 13.84 17.87 20.19
CA PRO A 130 13.50 18.37 21.51
C PRO A 130 14.75 18.91 22.22
N PRO A 131 14.63 19.97 23.03
CA PRO A 131 15.75 20.51 23.78
C PRO A 131 16.31 19.46 24.77
N PRO A 132 17.61 19.52 25.09
CA PRO A 132 18.20 18.66 26.11
C PRO A 132 17.54 18.90 27.47
N PRO A 133 17.37 17.85 28.30
CA PRO A 133 16.77 18.00 29.62
C PRO A 133 17.66 18.89 30.52
N PRO A 134 17.05 19.72 31.38
CA PRO A 134 17.80 20.53 32.32
C PRO A 134 18.51 19.66 33.35
N PRO A 135 19.71 20.06 33.84
CA PRO A 135 20.41 19.32 34.88
C PRO A 135 19.67 19.41 36.23
N PRO A 136 19.85 18.42 37.13
CA PRO A 136 19.31 18.47 38.48
C PRO A 136 19.78 19.72 39.25
N PRO A 137 18.95 20.27 40.16
CA PRO A 137 19.34 21.41 40.99
C PRO A 137 20.61 21.12 41.83
N PRO A 138 21.44 22.13 42.11
CA PRO A 138 22.54 21.99 43.06
C PRO A 138 22.04 21.58 44.45
N GLY A 139 22.68 20.59 45.08
CA GLY A 139 22.29 20.08 46.41
C GLY A 139 21.26 18.95 46.41
N THR A 140 20.83 18.49 45.23
CA THR A 140 19.99 17.30 45.08
C THR A 140 20.74 16.05 45.61
N PRO A 141 20.12 15.20 46.45
CA PRO A 141 20.71 13.94 46.89
C PRO A 141 21.17 13.07 45.71
N GLN A 142 22.30 12.37 45.86
CA GLN A 142 22.87 11.57 44.76
C GLN A 142 21.89 10.51 44.24
N GLU A 143 21.09 9.89 45.13
CA GLU A 143 20.06 8.91 44.74
C GLU A 143 18.98 9.52 43.82
N GLU A 144 18.58 10.77 44.07
CA GLU A 144 17.64 11.50 43.21
C GLU A 144 18.27 11.90 41.88
N VAL A 145 19.57 12.24 41.87
CA VAL A 145 20.34 12.49 40.64
C VAL A 145 20.42 11.23 39.77
N ASP A 146 20.69 10.08 40.38
CA ASP A 146 20.79 8.79 39.68
C ASP A 146 19.41 8.37 39.12
N ALA A 147 18.34 8.54 39.91
CA ALA A 147 16.97 8.29 39.45
C ALA A 147 16.55 9.22 38.30
N PHE A 148 16.94 10.49 38.35
CA PHE A 148 16.70 11.44 37.27
C PHE A 148 17.34 10.98 35.96
N TRP A 149 18.62 10.61 35.99
CA TRP A 149 19.33 10.16 34.78
C TRP A 149 18.81 8.82 34.27
N ALA A 150 18.44 7.89 35.15
CA ALA A 150 17.78 6.64 34.76
C ALA A 150 16.44 6.89 34.06
N GLU A 151 15.64 7.85 34.54
CA GLU A 151 14.41 8.26 33.87
C GLU A 151 14.68 8.96 32.54
N GLN A 152 15.71 9.80 32.44
CA GLN A 152 16.11 10.41 31.15
C GLN A 152 16.54 9.36 30.14
N GLU A 153 17.27 8.32 30.56
CA GLU A 153 17.66 7.22 29.69
C GLU A 153 16.45 6.39 29.27
N ARG A 154 15.51 6.10 30.19
CA ARG A 154 14.24 5.43 29.88
C ARG A 154 13.40 6.23 28.87
N LEU A 155 13.28 7.54 29.07
CA LEU A 155 12.58 8.43 28.14
C LEU A 155 13.31 8.55 26.80
N ALA A 156 14.64 8.59 26.79
CA ALA A 156 15.43 8.57 25.57
C ALA A 156 15.23 7.26 24.81
N GLU A 157 15.16 6.12 25.51
CA GLU A 157 14.87 4.83 24.91
C GLU A 157 13.45 4.77 24.35
N LEU A 158 12.45 5.27 25.09
CA LEU A 158 11.07 5.41 24.58
C LEU A 158 10.98 6.37 23.39
N ARG A 159 11.86 7.37 23.28
CA ARG A 159 11.92 8.24 22.09
C ARG A 159 12.59 7.57 20.90
N ARG A 160 13.61 6.73 21.14
CA ARG A 160 14.28 5.94 20.10
C ARG A 160 13.36 4.84 19.58
N ASN A 161 12.61 4.21 20.48
CA ASN A 161 11.73 3.07 20.25
C ASN A 161 10.35 3.37 20.84
N PRO A 162 9.58 4.32 20.27
CA PRO A 162 8.25 4.61 20.76
C PRO A 162 7.39 3.34 20.68
N PRO A 163 6.60 3.03 21.72
CA PRO A 163 5.61 1.98 21.59
C PRO A 163 4.69 2.34 20.41
N PRO A 164 4.31 1.37 19.57
CA PRO A 164 3.40 1.64 18.48
C PRO A 164 2.09 2.20 19.06
N PRO A 165 1.49 3.22 18.43
CA PRO A 165 0.23 3.77 18.90
C PRO A 165 -0.87 2.70 18.90
N PRO A 166 -1.89 2.80 19.78
CA PRO A 166 -3.05 1.93 19.72
C PRO A 166 -3.69 2.00 18.33
N THR A 167 -4.10 0.84 17.83
CA THR A 167 -4.76 0.77 16.52
C THR A 167 -6.24 1.04 16.73
N HIS A 168 -6.71 2.16 16.18
CA HIS A 168 -8.13 2.50 16.16
C HIS A 168 -8.78 1.93 14.91
N ILE A 169 -9.91 1.23 15.10
CA ILE A 169 -10.76 0.71 14.04
C ILE A 169 -11.95 1.66 13.86
N TYR A 170 -12.26 1.94 12.61
CA TYR A 170 -13.38 2.74 12.19
C TYR A 170 -14.24 1.95 11.19
N ASP A 171 -15.55 2.09 11.29
CA ASP A 171 -16.46 1.70 10.22
C ASP A 171 -16.48 2.82 9.17
N VAL A 172 -16.28 2.47 7.90
CA VAL A 172 -16.37 3.42 6.79
C VAL A 172 -17.85 3.69 6.50
N LEU A 173 -18.22 4.96 6.37
CA LEU A 173 -19.60 5.33 6.09
C LEU A 173 -20.04 4.84 4.70
N PRO A 174 -21.34 4.56 4.51
CA PRO A 174 -21.84 3.96 3.26
C PRO A 174 -21.48 4.73 1.98
N GLU A 175 -21.47 6.07 2.04
CA GLU A 175 -21.12 6.91 0.90
C GLU A 175 -19.65 6.72 0.50
N PHE A 176 -18.72 6.85 1.45
CA PHE A 176 -17.30 6.63 1.20
C PHE A 176 -17.00 5.18 0.82
N SER A 177 -17.66 4.23 1.48
CA SER A 177 -17.58 2.80 1.16
C SER A 177 -17.99 2.51 -0.28
N SER A 178 -19.08 3.13 -0.77
CA SER A 178 -19.56 2.95 -2.14
C SER A 178 -18.60 3.54 -3.17
N GLN A 179 -17.96 4.66 -2.85
CA GLN A 179 -16.95 5.28 -3.71
C GLN A 179 -15.65 4.45 -3.74
N LEU A 180 -15.24 3.87 -2.61
CA LEU A 180 -14.13 2.90 -2.56
C LEU A 180 -14.47 1.66 -3.38
N ASP A 181 -15.68 1.12 -3.28
CA ASP A 181 -16.12 -0.01 -4.10
C ASP A 181 -16.06 0.31 -5.59
N GLY A 182 -16.56 1.50 -5.98
CA GLY A 182 -16.56 1.96 -7.36
C GLY A 182 -15.16 2.00 -7.97
N LEU A 183 -14.14 2.35 -7.20
CA LEU A 183 -12.75 2.37 -7.65
C LEU A 183 -12.07 1.00 -7.51
N PHE A 184 -12.18 0.35 -6.35
CA PHE A 184 -11.50 -0.91 -6.03
C PHE A 184 -11.91 -2.06 -6.94
N PHE A 185 -13.18 -2.11 -7.32
CA PHE A 185 -13.73 -3.08 -8.26
C PHE A 185 -13.76 -2.60 -9.71
N ASP A 186 -13.24 -1.41 -10.01
CA ASP A 186 -13.11 -0.96 -11.40
C ASP A 186 -12.08 -1.84 -12.13
N ARG A 187 -12.48 -2.37 -13.29
CA ARG A 187 -11.61 -3.17 -14.17
C ARG A 187 -10.32 -2.42 -14.56
N CYS A 188 -10.33 -1.10 -14.54
CA CYS A 188 -9.18 -0.26 -14.85
C CYS A 188 -8.16 -0.18 -13.72
N VAL A 189 -8.54 -0.48 -12.48
CA VAL A 189 -7.55 -0.72 -11.43
C VAL A 189 -6.77 -1.98 -11.77
N ASP A 190 -7.44 -3.05 -12.18
CA ASP A 190 -6.80 -4.34 -12.50
C ASP A 190 -5.99 -4.30 -13.80
N ALA A 191 -6.50 -3.56 -14.80
CA ALA A 191 -5.82 -3.37 -16.09
C ALA A 191 -4.70 -2.32 -16.05
N GLY A 192 -4.67 -1.45 -15.03
CA GLY A 192 -3.68 -0.41 -14.88
C GLY A 192 -2.30 -0.95 -14.48
N PRO A 193 -1.21 -0.21 -14.76
CA PRO A 193 0.14 -0.58 -14.34
C PRO A 193 0.21 -0.68 -12.82
N ASN A 194 1.01 -1.62 -12.32
CA ASN A 194 1.25 -1.73 -10.87
C ASN A 194 1.96 -0.49 -10.35
N PHE A 195 2.87 0.09 -11.12
CA PHE A 195 3.67 1.22 -10.68
C PHE A 195 3.48 2.37 -11.64
N ALA A 196 3.06 3.51 -11.12
CA ALA A 196 2.88 4.71 -11.91
C ALA A 196 3.82 5.83 -11.41
N PRO A 197 4.88 6.22 -12.14
CA PRO A 197 5.68 7.39 -11.77
C PRO A 197 4.82 8.64 -11.58
N GLY A 198 5.19 9.46 -10.60
CA GLY A 198 4.55 10.75 -10.32
C GLY A 198 4.71 11.84 -11.36
N TYR A 199 5.38 11.55 -12.47
CA TYR A 199 5.55 12.48 -13.56
C TYR A 199 5.36 11.77 -14.90
N PHE A 200 4.32 12.16 -15.62
CA PHE A 200 4.19 11.86 -17.04
C PHE A 200 3.63 13.09 -17.75
N ALA A 201 4.48 13.80 -18.49
CA ALA A 201 4.02 14.88 -19.35
C ALA A 201 3.15 14.29 -20.46
N THR A 202 1.84 14.47 -20.37
CA THR A 202 0.88 13.98 -21.37
C THR A 202 0.83 14.83 -22.64
N GLY A 203 1.61 15.92 -22.70
CA GLY A 203 1.66 16.84 -23.83
C GLY A 203 3.09 17.18 -24.20
N GLU A 204 3.29 17.33 -25.51
CA GLU A 204 4.35 18.14 -26.10
C GLU A 204 4.60 19.36 -25.21
N TRP A 205 5.86 19.60 -24.85
CA TRP A 205 6.31 20.81 -24.18
C TRP A 205 5.64 22.02 -24.85
N SER A 206 4.54 22.54 -24.28
CA SER A 206 3.95 23.76 -24.78
C SER A 206 4.83 24.88 -24.25
N ASP A 207 5.47 25.61 -25.16
CA ASP A 207 6.35 26.75 -24.86
C ASP A 207 5.66 27.90 -24.08
N ASN A 208 4.36 27.76 -23.78
CA ASN A 208 3.59 28.69 -22.97
C ASN A 208 3.65 28.28 -21.49
N HIS A 209 4.70 28.77 -20.82
CA HIS A 209 5.02 28.62 -19.41
C HIS A 209 4.05 29.32 -18.43
N GLU A 210 2.72 29.30 -18.64
CA GLU A 210 1.79 30.04 -17.77
C GLU A 210 1.05 29.19 -16.71
N ASP A 211 1.08 27.86 -16.80
CA ASP A 211 0.46 26.96 -15.80
C ASP A 211 1.50 26.05 -15.09
N TRP A 212 2.56 26.65 -14.56
CA TRP A 212 3.54 25.92 -13.73
C TRP A 212 3.03 25.75 -12.29
N ASP A 213 2.10 24.82 -12.10
CA ASP A 213 2.01 24.06 -10.83
C ASP A 213 2.67 22.69 -11.03
N ILE A 214 3.95 22.71 -11.41
CA ILE A 214 4.78 21.52 -11.52
C ILE A 214 5.16 21.10 -10.10
N TYR A 215 4.27 20.37 -9.44
CA TYR A 215 4.66 19.52 -8.33
C TYR A 215 5.41 18.31 -8.89
N VAL A 216 6.72 18.46 -9.01
CA VAL A 216 7.63 17.32 -9.12
C VAL A 216 7.51 16.56 -7.80
N CYS A 217 6.86 15.40 -7.82
CA CYS A 217 7.02 14.45 -6.72
C CYS A 217 8.51 14.25 -6.48
N PRO A 218 8.97 14.17 -5.23
CA PRO A 218 10.38 13.97 -4.97
C PRO A 218 10.92 12.81 -5.83
N PRO A 219 12.20 12.81 -6.19
CA PRO A 219 12.80 11.91 -7.20
C PRO A 219 12.69 10.40 -6.87
N ASP A 220 12.12 10.05 -5.72
CA ASP A 220 11.71 8.70 -5.32
C ASP A 220 10.29 8.31 -5.76
N GLY A 221 9.51 9.23 -6.35
CA GLY A 221 8.45 9.10 -7.37
C GLY A 221 7.18 8.31 -7.05
N SER A 222 7.04 7.72 -5.85
CA SER A 222 5.80 7.09 -5.37
C SER A 222 5.36 7.74 -4.06
N PHE A 223 4.48 8.74 -4.16
CA PHE A 223 3.89 9.37 -2.98
C PHE A 223 2.85 8.46 -2.31
N TRP A 224 2.19 7.66 -3.13
CA TRP A 224 1.25 6.65 -2.68
C TRP A 224 1.81 5.29 -3.03
N ILE A 225 1.97 4.47 -2.00
CA ILE A 225 2.32 3.07 -2.13
C ILE A 225 1.13 2.30 -1.58
N GLY A 226 0.77 1.19 -2.20
CA GLY A 226 -0.32 0.38 -1.70
C GLY A 226 -0.19 -1.09 -2.02
N GLU A 227 -1.14 -1.83 -1.50
CA GLU A 227 -1.28 -3.25 -1.71
C GLU A 227 -2.75 -3.58 -1.88
N ILE A 228 -3.06 -4.31 -2.95
CA ILE A 228 -4.42 -4.75 -3.25
C ILE A 228 -4.47 -6.27 -3.12
N VAL A 229 -5.44 -6.75 -2.32
CA VAL A 229 -5.76 -8.16 -2.17
C VAL A 229 -7.20 -8.38 -2.62
N LYS A 230 -7.38 -9.35 -3.51
CA LYS A 230 -8.68 -9.79 -4.04
C LYS A 230 -8.74 -11.31 -4.01
N PRO A 231 -9.93 -11.93 -3.88
CA PRO A 231 -10.07 -13.39 -3.86
C PRO A 231 -9.55 -14.01 -5.15
N GLY A 232 -8.72 -15.04 -5.01
CA GLY A 232 -8.14 -15.77 -6.14
C GLY A 232 -7.06 -15.02 -6.93
N ALA A 233 -6.67 -13.81 -6.52
CA ALA A 233 -5.55 -13.07 -7.10
C ALA A 233 -4.33 -13.08 -6.18
N ALA A 234 -3.14 -12.98 -6.77
CA ALA A 234 -1.94 -12.70 -5.99
C ALA A 234 -2.00 -11.29 -5.40
N GLN A 235 -1.44 -11.12 -4.21
CA GLN A 235 -1.22 -9.81 -3.58
C GLN A 235 -0.49 -8.89 -4.56
N ARG A 236 -1.07 -7.72 -4.83
CA ARG A 236 -0.58 -6.81 -5.85
C ARG A 236 0.00 -5.55 -5.21
N PRO A 237 1.34 -5.43 -5.10
CA PRO A 237 1.97 -4.19 -4.69
C PRO A 237 1.78 -3.16 -5.80
N VAL A 238 1.37 -1.97 -5.42
CA VAL A 238 1.06 -0.87 -6.32
C VAL A 238 1.71 0.42 -5.86
N SER A 239 1.97 1.33 -6.79
CA SER A 239 2.36 2.69 -6.43
C SER A 239 1.91 3.71 -7.46
N THR A 240 1.66 4.93 -6.99
CA THR A 240 1.42 6.09 -7.84
C THR A 240 2.15 7.30 -7.24
N GLY A 241 2.51 8.27 -8.07
CA GLY A 241 2.93 9.56 -7.56
C GLY A 241 1.76 10.47 -7.13
N CYS A 242 2.12 11.71 -6.81
CA CYS A 242 1.31 12.73 -6.13
C CYS A 242 0.15 13.26 -6.96
N ARG A 243 0.17 13.11 -8.30
CA ARG A 243 -0.92 13.57 -9.16
C ARG A 243 -0.99 12.78 -10.47
N SER A 244 -2.05 11.99 -10.60
CA SER A 244 -2.59 11.56 -11.90
C SER A 244 -4.05 11.18 -11.70
N ASN A 245 -4.95 12.16 -11.73
CA ASN A 245 -6.42 11.94 -11.65
C ASN A 245 -6.97 11.32 -12.95
N LYS A 246 -6.15 10.54 -13.67
CA LYS A 246 -6.45 9.98 -14.99
C LYS A 246 -6.36 8.46 -15.02
N PHE A 247 -5.94 7.85 -13.92
CA PHE A 247 -5.91 6.39 -13.76
C PHE A 247 -6.70 5.98 -12.52
N ALA A 248 -7.48 4.90 -12.63
CA ALA A 248 -8.33 4.42 -11.55
C ALA A 248 -7.52 3.99 -10.32
N LEU A 249 -6.33 3.40 -10.54
CA LEU A 249 -5.42 3.04 -9.46
C LEU A 249 -4.94 4.28 -8.69
N SER A 250 -4.61 5.36 -9.40
CA SER A 250 -4.15 6.58 -8.75
C SER A 250 -5.25 7.23 -7.92
N ASP A 251 -6.47 7.29 -8.46
CA ASP A 251 -7.63 7.82 -7.74
C ASP A 251 -7.97 6.97 -6.51
N LEU A 252 -7.94 5.64 -6.63
CA LEU A 252 -8.11 4.71 -5.51
C LEU A 252 -7.12 5.01 -4.38
N LEU A 253 -5.83 5.08 -4.69
CA LEU A 253 -4.78 5.27 -3.67
C LEU A 253 -4.83 6.67 -3.03
N VAL A 254 -5.09 7.72 -3.82
CA VAL A 254 -5.24 9.08 -3.31
C VAL A 254 -6.43 9.16 -2.36
N ARG A 255 -7.56 8.59 -2.77
CA ARG A 255 -8.82 8.67 -2.04
C ARG A 255 -8.79 7.88 -0.76
N ALA A 256 -8.33 6.62 -0.82
CA ALA A 256 -8.10 5.81 0.37
C ALA A 256 -7.00 6.39 1.30
N GLY A 257 -6.16 7.27 0.75
CA GLY A 257 -5.07 7.92 1.44
C GLY A 257 -5.38 9.21 2.18
N TYR A 258 -6.39 9.95 1.70
CA TYR A 258 -6.91 11.18 2.29
C TYR A 258 -8.31 10.92 2.84
N VAL A 259 -8.36 10.25 3.99
CA VAL A 259 -9.61 10.04 4.70
C VAL A 259 -9.95 11.26 5.51
N ASP A 260 -11.16 11.77 5.35
CA ASP A 260 -11.69 12.81 6.22
C ASP A 260 -12.40 12.18 7.44
N PRO A 261 -12.33 12.78 8.64
CA PRO A 261 -13.02 12.27 9.82
C PRO A 261 -14.54 12.12 9.65
N GLU A 262 -15.12 12.84 8.68
CA GLU A 262 -16.54 12.77 8.33
C GLU A 262 -16.92 11.54 7.49
N ASP A 263 -15.94 10.84 6.90
CA ASP A 263 -16.17 9.63 6.09
C ASP A 263 -16.28 8.35 6.92
N VAL A 264 -16.07 8.44 8.23
CA VAL A 264 -15.94 7.26 9.10
C VAL A 264 -16.61 7.45 10.44
N THR A 265 -16.92 6.34 11.10
CA THR A 265 -17.39 6.31 12.49
C THR A 265 -16.46 5.46 13.33
N TYR A 266 -16.03 5.99 14.48
CA TYR A 266 -15.22 5.22 15.42
C TYR A 266 -15.97 3.98 15.89
N LYS A 267 -15.31 2.82 15.78
CA LYS A 267 -15.86 1.54 16.21
C LYS A 267 -15.25 1.13 17.54
N GLU A 268 -13.94 0.94 17.56
CA GLU A 268 -13.21 0.50 18.74
C GLU A 268 -11.71 0.79 18.68
N SER A 269 -11.06 0.66 19.83
CA SER A 269 -9.61 0.71 19.97
C SER A 269 -9.15 -0.67 20.35
N LEU A 270 -8.22 -1.23 19.58
CA LEU A 270 -7.59 -2.46 20.00
C LEU A 270 -6.55 -2.14 21.07
N PRO A 271 -6.56 -2.85 22.21
CA PRO A 271 -5.48 -2.75 23.17
C PRO A 271 -4.17 -3.12 22.49
N PHE A 272 -3.07 -2.53 22.96
CA PHE A 272 -1.74 -2.89 22.50
C PHE A 272 -1.51 -4.39 22.72
N GLU A 273 -1.44 -5.17 21.63
CA GLU A 273 -0.81 -6.48 21.71
C GLU A 273 0.69 -6.26 21.79
N GLU A 274 1.28 -6.67 22.92
CA GLU A 274 2.72 -6.84 23.02
C GLU A 274 3.15 -7.77 21.88
N VAL A 275 3.77 -7.20 20.84
CA VAL A 275 4.45 -8.00 19.82
C VAL A 275 5.36 -8.98 20.58
N PRO A 276 5.14 -10.31 20.47
CA PRO A 276 6.00 -11.26 21.13
C PRO A 276 7.41 -11.01 20.60
N LYS A 277 8.34 -10.61 21.48
CA LYS A 277 9.75 -10.50 21.12
C LYS A 277 10.18 -11.86 20.59
N ARG A 278 10.44 -11.94 19.27
CA ARG A 278 11.12 -13.10 18.66
C ARG A 278 12.59 -13.09 19.00
#